data_AF-A0A354F0C5-F1
#
_entry.id   AF-A0A354F0C5-F1
#
_cell.length_a   1.000
_cell.length_b   1.000
_cell.length_c   1.000
_cell.angle_alpha   90.00
_cell.angle_beta   90.00
_cell.angle_gamma   90.00
#
_symmetry.space_group_name_H-M   'P 1'
#
loop_
_entity.id
_entity.type
_entity.pdbx_description
1 polymer ?
#
loop_
_entity_poly.entity_id
_entity_poly.type
_entity_poly.pdbx_seq_one_letter_code
_entity_poly.pdbx_strand_id
1 'polypeptide(L)'
;MWTERRSGQTHQRGSQDHRDPYERDRTRVIHCPAFRRLQRKTQILGTDEGDFHRTRLTHSLEVASIGCSIARHFTLTHAQHALTGLLPNEDLMSVICLLHDIGHPPFGHGGEVALNYMMREQGGFEGNAQTLRLLTKVETSYGAFGLDLTRRALLGVLKYPVPLSQVVATQLPLVQESFNRTIRINDWLPPKGYFDGEQPEIDWLLSAFSEADRLLFQALAKPPSMHTHGKSAYHTFDCSIMDI
;
A
#
# COMPACT_ATOMS: atom_id res chain seq x y z
N MET A 1 -18.33 -7.40 7.92
CA MET A 1 -16.87 -7.29 8.17
C MET A 1 -16.08 -6.80 6.95
N TRP A 2 -15.86 -7.62 5.92
CA TRP A 2 -14.90 -7.30 4.84
C TRP A 2 -15.23 -6.05 4.00
N THR A 3 -16.51 -5.81 3.77
CA THR A 3 -17.02 -4.69 2.97
C THR A 3 -17.37 -3.45 3.80
N GLU A 4 -17.11 -3.48 5.11
CA GLU A 4 -17.31 -2.32 5.98
C GLU A 4 -16.39 -1.17 5.57
N ARG A 5 -16.87 0.05 5.77
CA ARG A 5 -16.13 1.29 5.53
C ARG A 5 -16.00 2.05 6.84
N ARG A 6 -14.94 2.84 6.97
CA ARG A 6 -14.68 3.58 8.22
C ARG A 6 -15.74 4.64 8.49
N SER A 7 -16.34 5.20 7.44
CA SER A 7 -17.48 6.10 7.53
C SER A 7 -18.76 5.46 8.06
N GLY A 8 -18.85 4.12 8.11
CA GLY A 8 -20.10 3.40 8.33
C GLY A 8 -21.06 3.42 7.15
N GLN A 9 -20.73 4.11 6.05
CA GLN A 9 -21.63 4.23 4.89
C GLN A 9 -21.62 2.95 4.05
N THR A 10 -22.69 2.17 4.12
CA THR A 10 -22.89 1.04 3.19
C THR A 10 -23.45 1.49 1.84
N HIS A 11 -24.21 2.58 1.79
CA HIS A 11 -24.92 3.05 0.60
C HIS A 11 -24.71 4.55 0.32
N GLN A 12 -23.68 4.93 -0.43
CA GLN A 12 -23.42 6.33 -0.77
C GLN A 12 -24.46 6.93 -1.73
N ARG A 13 -25.13 6.11 -2.55
CA ARG A 13 -26.15 6.52 -3.52
C ARG A 13 -27.56 6.01 -3.17
N GLY A 14 -27.79 5.70 -1.88
CA GLY A 14 -29.03 5.08 -1.43
C GLY A 14 -29.12 3.58 -1.75
N SER A 15 -30.26 2.96 -1.42
CA SER A 15 -30.49 1.51 -1.55
C SER A 15 -30.55 0.98 -3.00
N GLN A 16 -30.46 1.86 -4.00
CA GLN A 16 -30.58 1.51 -5.43
C GLN A 16 -29.25 1.38 -6.18
N ASP A 17 -28.11 1.50 -5.48
CA ASP A 17 -26.80 1.21 -6.10
C ASP A 17 -26.65 -0.32 -6.27
N HIS A 18 -26.66 -0.79 -7.53
CA HIS A 18 -26.59 -2.20 -7.88
C HIS A 18 -25.17 -2.77 -7.90
N ARG A 19 -24.16 -1.90 -7.79
CA ARG A 19 -22.75 -2.27 -7.90
C ARG A 19 -22.24 -2.94 -6.64
N ASP A 20 -21.37 -3.93 -6.82
CA ASP A 20 -20.67 -4.58 -5.71
C ASP A 20 -19.81 -3.55 -4.93
N PRO A 21 -19.63 -3.70 -3.61
CA PRO A 21 -18.78 -2.79 -2.82
C PRO A 21 -17.35 -2.63 -3.38
N TYR A 22 -16.77 -3.67 -3.97
CA TYR A 22 -15.42 -3.61 -4.54
C TYR A 22 -15.41 -2.96 -5.94
N GLU A 23 -16.46 -3.15 -6.74
CA GLU A 23 -16.65 -2.42 -8.00
C GLU A 23 -16.75 -0.91 -7.75
N ARG A 24 -17.44 -0.53 -6.67
CA ARG A 24 -17.50 0.85 -6.20
C ARG A 24 -16.12 1.37 -5.81
N ASP A 25 -15.34 0.60 -5.05
CA ASP A 25 -13.95 0.95 -4.70
C ASP A 25 -13.10 1.16 -5.95
N ARG A 26 -13.21 0.26 -6.93
CA ARG A 26 -12.51 0.36 -8.23
C ARG A 26 -12.85 1.65 -8.95
N THR A 27 -14.14 2.03 -8.96
CA THR A 27 -14.59 3.32 -9.50
C THR A 27 -13.93 4.49 -8.74
N ARG A 28 -13.88 4.45 -7.40
CA ARG A 28 -13.25 5.52 -6.61
C ARG A 28 -11.76 5.67 -6.94
N VAL A 29 -11.06 4.55 -7.09
CA VAL A 29 -9.63 4.50 -7.43
C VAL A 29 -9.36 5.10 -8.80
N ILE A 30 -10.04 4.61 -9.85
CA ILE A 30 -9.79 5.05 -11.23
C ILE A 30 -10.03 6.56 -11.38
N HIS A 31 -11.01 7.11 -10.65
CA HIS A 31 -11.36 8.51 -10.75
C HIS A 31 -10.59 9.43 -9.79
N CYS A 32 -9.82 8.93 -8.82
CA CYS A 32 -9.15 9.79 -7.85
C CYS A 32 -7.96 10.55 -8.47
N PRO A 33 -7.72 11.82 -8.07
CA PRO A 33 -6.59 12.61 -8.55
C PRO A 33 -5.23 11.93 -8.37
N ALA A 34 -4.97 11.27 -7.24
CA ALA A 34 -3.71 10.57 -7.00
C ALA A 34 -3.41 9.47 -8.02
N PHE A 35 -4.41 8.67 -8.40
CA PHE A 35 -4.23 7.60 -9.37
C PHE A 35 -3.94 8.18 -10.77
N ARG A 36 -4.63 9.25 -11.16
CA ARG A 36 -4.36 9.95 -12.43
C ARG A 36 -2.94 10.52 -12.50
N ARG A 37 -2.38 10.98 -11.37
CA ARG A 37 -1.00 11.48 -11.30
C ARG A 37 0.04 10.40 -11.65
N LEU A 38 -0.29 9.11 -11.55
CA LEU A 38 0.62 8.02 -11.96
C LEU A 38 0.98 8.06 -13.45
N GLN A 39 0.14 8.66 -14.30
CA GLN A 39 0.43 8.84 -15.73
C GLN A 39 1.70 9.66 -15.98
N ARG A 40 2.08 10.56 -15.04
CA ARG A 40 3.27 11.41 -15.15
C ARG A 40 4.40 11.00 -14.21
N LYS A 41 4.28 9.84 -13.54
CA LYS A 41 5.37 9.24 -12.76
C LYS A 41 6.00 8.15 -13.62
N THR A 42 7.23 8.38 -14.07
CA THR A 42 7.99 7.36 -14.79
C THR A 42 8.42 6.26 -13.83
N GLN A 43 8.43 5.02 -14.31
CA GLN A 43 9.24 3.98 -13.71
C GLN A 43 10.69 4.25 -14.15
N ILE A 44 11.67 4.09 -13.26
CA ILE A 44 13.07 4.40 -13.59
C ILE A 44 13.47 3.52 -14.80
N LEU A 45 13.61 4.16 -15.97
CA LEU A 45 14.12 3.55 -17.18
C LEU A 45 15.63 3.79 -17.22
N GLY A 46 16.38 2.74 -17.54
CA GLY A 46 17.75 2.88 -18.04
C GLY A 46 17.76 3.77 -19.28
N THR A 47 18.93 4.27 -19.62
CA THR A 47 19.22 5.22 -20.72
C THR A 47 19.04 4.63 -22.12
N ASP A 48 18.01 3.82 -22.36
CA ASP A 48 17.75 3.24 -23.67
C ASP A 48 16.61 3.99 -24.37
N GLU A 49 16.97 4.67 -25.45
CA GLU A 49 16.07 5.28 -26.42
C GLU A 49 15.15 4.20 -27.00
N GLY A 50 13.90 4.13 -26.53
CA GLY A 50 12.87 3.24 -27.06
C GLY A 50 11.46 3.80 -26.84
N ASP A 51 10.58 3.60 -27.82
CA ASP A 51 9.26 4.26 -27.92
C ASP A 51 8.21 3.88 -26.85
N PHE A 52 8.51 2.94 -25.94
CA PHE A 52 7.56 2.43 -24.95
C PHE A 52 8.02 2.70 -23.51
N HIS A 53 7.96 3.97 -23.10
CA HIS A 53 8.27 4.35 -21.72
C HIS A 53 7.13 3.95 -20.79
N ARG A 54 7.37 2.96 -19.91
CA ARG A 54 6.40 2.59 -18.87
C ARG A 54 6.27 3.70 -17.82
N THR A 55 5.03 4.07 -17.54
CA THR A 55 4.65 4.91 -16.39
C THR A 55 4.23 4.01 -15.23
N ARG A 56 4.19 4.55 -14.02
CA ARG A 56 3.59 3.83 -12.87
C ARG A 56 2.12 3.49 -13.11
N LEU A 57 1.41 4.27 -13.93
CA LEU A 57 0.03 3.96 -14.29
C LEU A 57 -0.06 2.70 -15.16
N THR A 58 0.72 2.64 -16.24
CA THR A 58 0.72 1.46 -17.12
C THR A 58 1.22 0.22 -16.39
N HIS A 59 2.22 0.38 -15.51
CA HIS A 59 2.67 -0.70 -14.63
C HIS A 59 1.55 -1.20 -13.71
N SER A 60 0.84 -0.29 -13.03
CA SER A 60 -0.27 -0.67 -12.14
C SER A 60 -1.41 -1.39 -12.88
N LEU A 61 -1.65 -1.04 -14.16
CA LEU A 61 -2.62 -1.73 -15.02
C LEU A 61 -2.16 -3.15 -15.38
N GLU A 62 -0.87 -3.33 -15.72
CA GLU A 62 -0.28 -4.65 -15.99
C GLU A 62 -0.35 -5.54 -14.73
N VAL A 63 0.03 -5.00 -13.56
CA VAL A 63 -0.05 -5.71 -12.27
C VAL A 63 -1.49 -6.10 -11.95
N ALA A 64 -2.46 -5.21 -12.17
CA ALA A 64 -3.88 -5.54 -11.96
C ALA A 64 -4.37 -6.66 -12.88
N SER A 65 -3.94 -6.68 -14.14
CA SER A 65 -4.29 -7.76 -15.07
C SER A 65 -3.74 -9.11 -14.60
N ILE A 66 -2.47 -9.14 -14.17
CA ILE A 66 -1.81 -10.35 -13.68
C ILE A 66 -2.44 -10.82 -12.36
N GLY A 67 -2.61 -9.92 -11.39
CA GLY A 67 -3.20 -10.24 -10.08
C GLY A 67 -4.61 -10.83 -10.21
N CYS A 68 -5.46 -10.23 -11.06
CA CYS A 68 -6.79 -10.79 -11.35
C CYS A 68 -6.70 -12.18 -12.00
N SER A 69 -5.76 -12.41 -12.91
CA SER A 69 -5.54 -13.72 -13.53
C SER A 69 -5.13 -14.78 -12.50
N ILE A 70 -4.25 -14.43 -11.56
CA ILE A 70 -3.82 -15.32 -10.46
C ILE A 70 -5.02 -15.67 -9.56
N ALA A 71 -5.79 -14.66 -9.13
CA ALA A 71 -6.97 -14.88 -8.29
C ALA A 71 -8.02 -15.77 -8.99
N ARG A 72 -8.24 -15.57 -10.29
CA ARG A 72 -9.12 -16.40 -11.11
C ARG A 72 -8.59 -17.84 -11.23
N HIS A 73 -7.29 -18.00 -11.44
CA HIS A 73 -6.67 -19.32 -11.48
C HIS A 73 -6.88 -20.10 -10.18
N PHE A 74 -6.66 -19.47 -9.02
CA PHE A 74 -6.95 -20.09 -7.73
C PHE A 74 -8.43 -20.46 -7.57
N THR A 75 -9.34 -19.59 -8.02
CA THR A 75 -10.78 -19.84 -7.96
C THR A 75 -11.16 -21.09 -8.76
N LEU A 76 -10.58 -21.30 -9.94
CA LEU A 76 -10.87 -22.45 -10.79
C LEU A 76 -10.23 -23.75 -10.27
N THR A 77 -9.01 -23.67 -9.75
CA THR A 77 -8.22 -24.85 -9.34
C THR A 77 -8.51 -25.32 -7.92
N HIS A 78 -9.01 -24.43 -7.05
CA HIS A 78 -9.23 -24.72 -5.63
C HIS A 78 -10.69 -24.52 -5.20
N ALA A 79 -11.64 -24.62 -6.13
CA ALA A 79 -13.08 -24.40 -5.91
C ALA A 79 -13.72 -25.29 -4.82
N GLN A 80 -13.07 -26.41 -4.47
CA GLN A 80 -13.53 -27.36 -3.42
C GLN A 80 -12.66 -27.32 -2.15
N HIS A 81 -11.77 -26.34 -2.02
CA HIS A 81 -10.83 -26.26 -0.90
C HIS A 81 -11.40 -25.42 0.25
N ALA A 82 -10.75 -25.44 1.42
CA ALA A 82 -11.07 -24.61 2.58
C ALA A 82 -11.02 -23.08 2.31
N LEU A 83 -10.56 -22.66 1.12
CA LEU A 83 -10.47 -21.27 0.68
C LEU A 83 -11.71 -20.80 -0.09
N THR A 84 -12.67 -21.69 -0.38
CA THR A 84 -13.89 -21.33 -1.11
C THR A 84 -14.69 -20.27 -0.34
N GLY A 85 -14.97 -19.15 -1.01
CA GLY A 85 -15.60 -17.97 -0.39
C GLY A 85 -14.63 -16.99 0.28
N LEU A 86 -13.35 -17.35 0.45
CA LEU A 86 -12.31 -16.47 0.97
C LEU A 86 -11.45 -15.85 -0.12
N LEU A 87 -11.43 -16.41 -1.34
CA LEU A 87 -10.66 -15.84 -2.45
C LEU A 87 -11.17 -14.44 -2.85
N PRO A 88 -10.28 -13.49 -3.18
CA PRO A 88 -10.68 -12.16 -3.64
C PRO A 88 -11.34 -12.24 -5.02
N ASN A 89 -12.40 -11.47 -5.22
CA ASN A 89 -12.97 -11.31 -6.56
C ASN A 89 -12.11 -10.35 -7.41
N GLU A 90 -12.42 -10.25 -8.70
CA GLU A 90 -11.63 -9.48 -9.65
C GLU A 90 -11.62 -7.97 -9.34
N ASP A 91 -12.74 -7.41 -8.87
CA ASP A 91 -12.79 -5.99 -8.53
C ASP A 91 -11.92 -5.67 -7.30
N LEU A 92 -11.97 -6.49 -6.25
CA LEU A 92 -11.12 -6.35 -5.07
C LEU A 92 -9.65 -6.47 -5.45
N MET A 93 -9.29 -7.48 -6.25
CA MET A 93 -7.92 -7.68 -6.65
C MET A 93 -7.42 -6.54 -7.54
N SER A 94 -8.26 -6.07 -8.47
CA SER A 94 -7.98 -4.89 -9.29
C SER A 94 -7.73 -3.65 -8.43
N VAL A 95 -8.56 -3.38 -7.41
CA VAL A 95 -8.36 -2.25 -6.50
C VAL A 95 -7.00 -2.31 -5.82
N ILE A 96 -6.65 -3.46 -5.24
CA ILE A 96 -5.39 -3.63 -4.50
C ILE A 96 -4.19 -3.42 -5.43
N CYS A 97 -4.19 -4.07 -6.58
CA CYS A 97 -3.12 -3.95 -7.57
C CYS A 97 -3.02 -2.54 -8.18
N LEU A 98 -4.14 -1.85 -8.43
CA LEU A 98 -4.10 -0.47 -8.95
C LEU A 98 -3.50 0.52 -7.95
N LEU A 99 -3.63 0.24 -6.65
CA LEU A 99 -3.23 1.14 -5.57
C LEU A 99 -1.83 0.88 -5.03
N HIS A 100 -1.21 -0.27 -5.34
CA HIS A 100 0.07 -0.67 -4.72
C HIS A 100 1.14 0.42 -4.80
N ASP A 101 1.17 1.14 -5.92
CA ASP A 101 2.21 2.09 -6.25
C ASP A 101 1.82 3.58 -6.07
N ILE A 102 0.60 3.84 -5.57
CA ILE A 102 0.01 5.19 -5.58
C ILE A 102 0.79 6.20 -4.71
N GLY A 103 1.33 5.74 -3.57
CA GLY A 103 2.04 6.54 -2.58
C GLY A 103 3.48 6.88 -2.95
N HIS A 104 4.07 6.22 -3.94
CA HIS A 104 5.47 6.45 -4.29
C HIS A 104 5.72 7.86 -4.83
N PRO A 105 6.86 8.48 -4.47
CA PRO A 105 7.19 9.82 -4.91
C PRO A 105 7.68 9.85 -6.37
N PRO A 106 7.86 11.04 -6.96
CA PRO A 106 8.64 11.20 -8.19
C PRO A 106 10.04 10.58 -8.05
N PHE A 107 10.67 10.22 -9.17
CA PHE A 107 12.03 9.64 -9.22
C PHE A 107 12.19 8.28 -8.51
N GLY A 108 11.10 7.53 -8.31
CA GLY A 108 11.17 6.15 -7.86
C GLY A 108 11.83 5.98 -6.49
N HIS A 109 12.60 4.89 -6.34
CA HIS A 109 13.36 4.59 -5.12
C HIS A 109 14.34 5.71 -4.76
N GLY A 110 14.94 6.40 -5.76
CA GLY A 110 15.83 7.53 -5.49
C GLY A 110 15.11 8.69 -4.80
N GLY A 111 13.88 9.01 -5.25
CA GLY A 111 13.04 10.01 -4.60
C GLY A 111 12.57 9.58 -3.21
N GLU A 112 12.26 8.30 -3.02
CA GLU A 112 11.89 7.74 -1.72
C GLU A 112 13.04 7.87 -0.71
N VAL A 113 14.25 7.49 -1.10
CA VAL A 113 15.46 7.59 -0.27
C VAL A 113 15.80 9.05 0.04
N ALA A 114 15.68 9.94 -0.95
CA ALA A 114 15.89 11.37 -0.73
C ALA A 114 14.88 11.95 0.26
N LEU A 115 13.60 11.61 0.15
CA LEU A 115 12.57 12.04 1.09
C LEU A 115 12.82 11.45 2.48
N ASN A 116 13.18 10.17 2.57
CA ASN A 116 13.47 9.53 3.85
C ASN A 116 14.64 10.22 4.57
N TYR A 117 15.72 10.51 3.84
CA TYR A 117 16.84 11.29 4.35
C TYR A 117 16.41 12.70 4.82
N MET A 118 15.60 13.41 4.04
CA MET A 118 15.14 14.76 4.40
C MET A 118 14.18 14.75 5.58
N MET A 119 13.43 13.66 5.78
CA MET A 119 12.46 13.48 6.86
C MET A 119 13.01 12.69 8.05
N ARG A 120 14.32 12.40 8.10
CA ARG A 120 14.95 11.56 9.15
C ARG A 120 14.69 12.05 10.58
N GLU A 121 14.56 13.37 10.77
CA GLU A 121 14.24 14.00 12.07
C GLU A 121 12.73 14.08 12.36
N GLN A 122 11.90 13.61 11.43
CA GLN A 122 10.43 13.66 11.46
C GLN A 122 9.80 12.26 11.29
N GLY A 123 10.58 11.18 11.50
CA GLY A 123 10.10 9.79 11.39
C GLY A 123 10.33 9.11 10.03
N GLY A 124 10.90 9.81 9.06
CA GLY A 124 11.25 9.24 7.74
C GLY A 124 10.09 9.27 6.73
N PHE A 125 10.32 8.62 5.58
CA PHE A 125 9.34 8.53 4.49
C PHE A 125 9.40 7.15 3.85
N GLU A 126 8.25 6.54 3.59
CA GLU A 126 8.13 5.26 2.89
C GLU A 126 6.89 5.28 1.98
N GLY A 127 7.01 4.71 0.78
CA GLY A 127 5.99 4.78 -0.26
C GLY A 127 4.69 4.05 0.07
N ASN A 128 4.74 2.87 0.68
CA ASN A 128 3.57 2.10 1.12
C ASN A 128 2.88 2.74 2.34
N ALA A 129 3.65 3.30 3.27
CA ALA A 129 3.12 4.14 4.35
C ALA A 129 2.34 5.34 3.79
N GLN A 130 2.92 5.99 2.77
CA GLN A 130 2.28 7.09 2.06
C GLN A 130 1.05 6.63 1.27
N THR A 131 1.03 5.41 0.73
CA THR A 131 -0.17 4.80 0.12
C THR A 131 -1.31 4.78 1.14
N LEU A 132 -1.09 4.21 2.33
CA LEU A 132 -2.15 4.15 3.36
C LEU A 132 -2.64 5.55 3.73
N ARG A 133 -1.73 6.48 4.03
CA ARG A 133 -2.08 7.86 4.40
C ARG A 133 -2.85 8.59 3.30
N LEU A 134 -2.48 8.39 2.05
CA LEU A 134 -3.15 9.00 0.91
C LEU A 134 -4.59 8.51 0.81
N LEU A 135 -4.80 7.21 0.96
CA LEU A 135 -6.10 6.56 0.83
C LEU A 135 -7.05 6.85 1.99
N THR A 136 -6.54 7.09 3.20
CA THR A 136 -7.36 7.25 4.41
C THR A 136 -7.48 8.68 4.92
N LYS A 137 -6.60 9.60 4.49
CA LYS A 137 -6.57 11.00 4.98
C LYS A 137 -6.48 12.07 3.90
N VAL A 138 -5.60 11.90 2.91
CA VAL A 138 -5.29 12.99 1.96
C VAL A 138 -6.37 13.15 0.89
N GLU A 139 -6.87 12.05 0.34
CA GLU A 139 -7.88 12.10 -0.71
C GLU A 139 -9.27 12.38 -0.14
N THR A 140 -9.72 13.63 -0.07
CA THR A 140 -10.98 14.00 0.62
C THR A 140 -12.25 13.91 -0.25
N SER A 141 -12.15 13.32 -1.45
CA SER A 141 -13.25 13.28 -2.43
C SER A 141 -14.49 12.51 -1.94
N TYR A 142 -14.36 11.68 -0.90
CA TYR A 142 -15.43 10.85 -0.36
C TYR A 142 -15.70 11.10 1.13
N GLY A 143 -15.24 12.24 1.66
CA GLY A 143 -15.46 12.67 3.05
C GLY A 143 -14.18 12.66 3.90
N ALA A 144 -14.35 12.56 5.22
CA ALA A 144 -13.26 12.70 6.18
C ALA A 144 -12.33 11.47 6.29
N PHE A 145 -12.71 10.33 5.71
CA PHE A 145 -11.98 9.07 5.80
C PHE A 145 -11.25 8.71 4.50
N GLY A 146 -10.80 9.73 3.77
CA GLY A 146 -10.08 9.58 2.52
C GLY A 146 -10.99 9.11 1.37
N LEU A 147 -10.51 8.12 0.60
CA LEU A 147 -11.31 7.42 -0.41
C LEU A 147 -12.38 6.50 0.21
N ASP A 148 -12.37 6.34 1.54
CA ASP A 148 -13.35 5.56 2.31
C ASP A 148 -13.56 4.15 1.76
N LEU A 149 -12.48 3.50 1.31
CA LEU A 149 -12.50 2.16 0.70
C LEU A 149 -12.98 1.09 1.70
N THR A 150 -13.37 -0.08 1.17
CA THR A 150 -13.72 -1.23 2.00
C THR A 150 -12.54 -1.69 2.85
N ARG A 151 -12.82 -2.23 4.05
CA ARG A 151 -11.84 -2.78 4.99
C ARG A 151 -10.90 -3.77 4.31
N ARG A 152 -11.44 -4.71 3.52
CA ARG A 152 -10.63 -5.74 2.85
C ARG A 152 -9.73 -5.15 1.77
N ALA A 153 -10.17 -4.15 1.01
CA ALA A 153 -9.31 -3.44 0.06
C ALA A 153 -8.14 -2.75 0.77
N LEU A 154 -8.40 -2.07 1.90
CA LEU A 154 -7.35 -1.42 2.69
C LEU A 154 -6.37 -2.43 3.34
N LEU A 155 -6.86 -3.57 3.81
CA LEU A 155 -6.02 -4.68 4.29
C LEU A 155 -5.18 -5.31 3.17
N GLY A 156 -5.69 -5.33 1.94
CA GLY A 156 -4.99 -5.86 0.78
C GLY A 156 -3.85 -4.96 0.30
N VAL A 157 -3.97 -3.64 0.46
CA VAL A 157 -2.87 -2.69 0.15
C VAL A 157 -1.86 -2.52 1.29
N LEU A 158 -2.21 -2.95 2.51
CA LEU A 158 -1.34 -2.85 3.67
C LEU A 158 -0.25 -3.93 3.65
N LYS A 159 0.84 -3.63 2.93
CA LYS A 159 1.98 -4.54 2.75
C LYS A 159 2.81 -4.75 4.03
N TYR A 160 2.95 -3.71 4.84
CA TYR A 160 3.77 -3.73 6.06
C TYR A 160 2.94 -3.29 7.26
N PRO A 161 2.21 -4.23 7.91
CA PRO A 161 1.31 -3.92 9.02
C PRO A 161 2.02 -3.71 10.37
N VAL A 162 3.11 -2.94 10.38
CA VAL A 162 3.84 -2.54 11.59
C VAL A 162 4.20 -1.07 11.52
N PRO A 163 4.20 -0.34 12.65
CA PRO A 163 4.51 1.09 12.63
C PRO A 163 6.01 1.31 12.34
N LEU A 164 6.35 2.39 11.63
CA LEU A 164 7.74 2.71 11.28
C LEU A 164 8.65 2.82 12.51
N SER A 165 8.16 3.38 13.62
CA SER A 165 8.92 3.48 14.87
C SER A 165 9.39 2.12 15.43
N GLN A 166 8.70 1.02 15.13
CA GLN A 166 9.08 -0.32 15.60
C GLN A 166 10.07 -1.04 14.67
N VAL A 167 10.25 -0.54 13.45
CA VAL A 167 11.14 -1.15 12.45
C VAL A 167 12.32 -0.28 12.08
N VAL A 168 12.34 1.01 12.45
CA VAL A 168 13.49 1.88 12.21
C VAL A 168 14.72 1.37 12.98
N ALA A 169 15.90 1.53 12.37
CA ALA A 169 17.16 1.14 13.00
C ALA A 169 17.41 2.08 14.19
N THR A 170 18.00 1.57 15.27
CA THR A 170 18.12 2.36 16.51
C THR A 170 19.14 3.49 16.39
N GLN A 171 20.03 3.44 15.39
CA GLN A 171 20.98 4.50 15.09
C GLN A 171 20.86 4.92 13.62
N LEU A 172 20.67 6.22 13.40
CA LEU A 172 20.67 6.79 12.06
C LEU A 172 22.08 6.79 11.47
N PRO A 173 22.21 6.66 10.14
CA PRO A 173 23.49 6.84 9.45
C PRO A 173 24.05 8.25 9.71
N LEU A 174 25.38 8.35 9.66
CA LEU A 174 26.04 9.64 9.76
C LEU A 174 25.69 10.51 8.54
N VAL A 175 25.25 11.73 8.81
CA VAL A 175 25.04 12.74 7.77
C VAL A 175 26.40 13.21 7.28
N GLN A 176 26.71 12.91 6.01
CA GLN A 176 27.91 13.41 5.36
C GLN A 176 27.57 14.71 4.63
N GLU A 177 28.19 15.82 5.04
CA GLU A 177 28.11 17.05 4.27
C GLU A 177 28.90 16.88 2.97
N SER A 178 28.23 17.06 1.85
CA SER A 178 28.86 17.08 0.54
C SER A 178 28.49 18.37 -0.18
N PHE A 179 29.43 18.90 -0.97
CA PHE A 179 29.26 20.17 -1.69
C PHE A 179 28.00 20.16 -2.58
N ASN A 180 27.69 19.01 -3.17
CA ASN A 180 26.52 18.81 -4.04
C ASN A 180 25.29 18.24 -3.32
N ARG A 181 25.32 18.12 -1.98
CA ARG A 181 24.26 17.48 -1.17
C ARG A 181 23.89 16.08 -1.65
N THR A 182 24.86 15.34 -2.18
CA THR A 182 24.72 13.93 -2.55
C THR A 182 24.71 13.06 -1.30
N ILE A 183 23.84 12.04 -1.32
CA ILE A 183 23.71 11.02 -0.27
C ILE A 183 23.99 9.63 -0.85
N ARG A 184 24.53 8.73 -0.03
CA ARG A 184 24.67 7.32 -0.40
C ARG A 184 23.34 6.60 -0.23
N ILE A 185 22.80 6.09 -1.33
CA ILE A 185 21.46 5.48 -1.35
C ILE A 185 21.30 4.37 -0.30
N ASN A 186 22.29 3.48 -0.21
CA ASN A 186 22.22 2.29 0.66
C ASN A 186 22.20 2.63 2.15
N ASP A 187 22.69 3.80 2.53
CA ASP A 187 22.68 4.24 3.93
C ASP A 187 21.28 4.70 4.34
N TRP A 188 20.46 5.18 3.41
CA TRP A 188 19.19 5.88 3.68
C TRP A 188 17.96 5.15 3.14
N LEU A 189 18.06 3.85 2.88
CA LEU A 189 16.92 3.01 2.52
C LEU A 189 15.84 3.11 3.61
N PRO A 190 14.56 3.33 3.25
CA PRO A 190 13.52 3.52 4.25
C PRO A 190 13.16 2.22 4.98
N PRO A 191 12.86 2.29 6.29
CA PRO A 191 12.23 1.18 7.00
C PRO A 191 10.87 0.86 6.38
N LYS A 192 10.45 -0.40 6.42
CA LYS A 192 9.19 -0.86 5.81
C LYS A 192 8.10 -1.05 6.86
N GLY A 193 7.08 -0.19 6.83
CA GLY A 193 5.99 -0.12 7.81
C GLY A 193 4.98 0.96 7.43
N TYR A 194 3.97 1.20 8.27
CA TYR A 194 3.06 2.34 8.15
C TYR A 194 3.51 3.50 9.06
N PHE A 195 3.18 4.73 8.69
CA PHE A 195 3.46 5.91 9.52
C PHE A 195 2.74 5.82 10.87
N ASP A 196 3.40 6.09 11.99
CA ASP A 196 2.80 6.00 13.33
C ASP A 196 1.50 6.79 13.50
N GLY A 197 1.34 7.89 12.76
CA GLY A 197 0.10 8.67 12.75
C GLY A 197 -1.12 7.92 12.18
N GLU A 198 -0.91 6.81 11.49
CA GLU A 198 -1.94 5.94 10.90
C GLU A 198 -2.46 4.87 11.87
N GLN A 199 -2.00 4.84 13.13
CA GLN A 199 -2.46 3.89 14.14
C GLN A 199 -3.99 3.80 14.26
N PRO A 200 -4.76 4.90 14.29
CA PRO A 200 -6.23 4.82 14.39
C PRO A 200 -6.88 4.15 13.17
N GLU A 201 -6.27 4.23 11.99
CA GLU A 201 -6.71 3.51 10.80
C GLU A 201 -6.43 2.01 10.92
N ILE A 202 -5.24 1.65 11.42
CA ILE A 202 -4.82 0.27 11.65
C ILE A 202 -5.69 -0.39 12.74
N ASP A 203 -5.94 0.29 13.85
CA ASP A 203 -6.82 -0.18 14.92
C ASP A 203 -8.22 -0.45 14.40
N TRP A 204 -8.76 0.44 13.56
CA TRP A 204 -10.02 0.19 12.87
C TRP A 204 -9.91 -1.03 11.97
N LEU A 205 -8.94 -1.11 11.06
CA LEU A 205 -8.78 -2.24 10.12
C LEU A 205 -8.72 -3.59 10.84
N LEU A 206 -8.01 -3.64 11.95
CA LEU A 206 -7.77 -4.83 12.75
C LEU A 206 -8.86 -5.10 13.81
N SER A 207 -9.81 -4.18 14.01
CA SER A 207 -10.85 -4.25 15.05
C SER A 207 -11.74 -5.50 14.99
N ALA A 208 -11.79 -6.13 13.82
CA ALA A 208 -12.65 -7.27 13.56
C ALA A 208 -11.94 -8.63 13.77
N PHE A 209 -10.62 -8.61 13.98
CA PHE A 209 -9.80 -9.78 14.22
C PHE A 209 -9.66 -10.09 15.71
N SER A 210 -9.35 -11.35 16.03
CA SER A 210 -9.03 -11.78 17.38
C SER A 210 -7.75 -11.09 17.89
N GLU A 211 -7.57 -10.97 19.20
CA GLU A 211 -6.35 -10.39 19.77
C GLU A 211 -5.08 -11.12 19.29
N ALA A 212 -5.13 -12.46 19.23
CA ALA A 212 -4.03 -13.28 18.73
C ALA A 212 -3.67 -12.93 17.27
N ASP A 213 -4.67 -12.77 16.41
CA ASP A 213 -4.45 -12.40 15.00
C ASP A 213 -3.89 -10.98 14.87
N ARG A 214 -4.34 -10.03 15.71
CA ARG A 214 -3.79 -8.67 15.73
C ARG A 214 -2.32 -8.65 16.11
N LEU A 215 -1.94 -9.46 17.11
CA LEU A 215 -0.56 -9.60 17.55
C LEU A 215 0.31 -10.25 16.46
N LEU A 216 -0.20 -11.30 15.80
CA LEU A 216 0.46 -11.92 14.65
C LEU A 216 0.65 -10.92 13.53
N PHE A 217 -0.40 -10.20 13.13
CA PHE A 217 -0.33 -9.26 12.01
C PHE A 217 0.68 -8.14 12.27
N GLN A 218 0.87 -7.72 13.52
CA GLN A 218 1.86 -6.71 13.90
C GLN A 218 3.19 -7.29 14.38
N ALA A 219 3.44 -8.58 14.19
CA ALA A 219 4.69 -9.22 14.59
C ALA A 219 5.84 -8.87 13.63
N LEU A 220 7.07 -8.95 14.14
CA LEU A 220 8.30 -8.76 13.38
C LEU A 220 8.95 -10.11 13.07
N ALA A 221 9.26 -10.36 11.79
CA ALA A 221 10.10 -11.50 11.40
C ALA A 221 11.57 -11.26 11.78
N LYS A 222 11.98 -9.99 11.82
CA LYS A 222 13.30 -9.57 12.28
C LYS A 222 13.17 -8.27 13.07
N PRO A 223 13.64 -8.20 14.33
CA PRO A 223 13.70 -6.94 15.06
C PRO A 223 14.75 -6.00 14.45
N PRO A 224 14.60 -4.67 14.62
CA PRO A 224 15.64 -3.73 14.22
C PRO A 224 16.92 -3.94 15.03
N SER A 225 18.05 -3.63 14.42
CA SER A 225 19.37 -3.57 15.07
C SER A 225 19.91 -2.13 15.03
N MET A 226 21.14 -1.92 15.50
CA MET A 226 21.79 -0.61 15.46
C MET A 226 21.79 0.02 14.06
N HIS A 227 22.05 -0.77 13.02
CA HIS A 227 22.22 -0.25 11.65
C HIS A 227 21.31 -0.93 10.62
N THR A 228 20.34 -1.74 11.06
CA THR A 228 19.47 -2.46 10.13
C THR A 228 18.03 -2.35 10.59
N HIS A 229 17.16 -1.96 9.67
CA HIS A 229 15.72 -1.93 9.90
C HIS A 229 15.16 -3.33 10.19
N GLY A 230 14.12 -3.36 11.02
CA GLY A 230 13.31 -4.55 11.25
C GLY A 230 12.49 -4.92 10.00
N LYS A 231 11.81 -6.07 10.09
CA LYS A 231 10.94 -6.58 9.02
C LYS A 231 9.63 -7.07 9.62
N SER A 232 8.50 -6.63 9.07
CA SER A 232 7.19 -7.19 9.38
C SER A 232 7.14 -8.68 9.03
N ALA A 233 6.40 -9.46 9.81
CA ALA A 233 6.30 -10.90 9.62
C ALA A 233 5.20 -11.31 8.63
N TYR A 234 4.06 -10.63 8.66
CA TYR A 234 2.86 -11.05 7.94
C TYR A 234 2.23 -9.89 7.19
N HIS A 235 1.46 -10.23 6.16
CA HIS A 235 0.49 -9.38 5.48
C HIS A 235 -0.64 -10.29 4.99
N THR A 236 -1.69 -9.71 4.40
CA THR A 236 -2.83 -10.51 3.96
C THR A 236 -2.49 -11.43 2.78
N PHE A 237 -3.32 -12.46 2.59
CA PHE A 237 -3.28 -13.31 1.40
C PHE A 237 -3.51 -12.48 0.12
N ASP A 238 -4.48 -11.56 0.14
CA ASP A 238 -4.75 -10.68 -1.01
C ASP A 238 -3.53 -9.81 -1.36
N CYS A 239 -2.81 -9.29 -0.35
CA CYS A 239 -1.54 -8.59 -0.54
C CYS A 239 -0.47 -9.52 -1.14
N SER A 240 -0.46 -10.80 -0.76
CA SER A 240 0.49 -11.78 -1.30
C SER A 240 0.29 -12.00 -2.80
N ILE A 241 -0.97 -12.01 -3.28
CA ILE A 241 -1.27 -12.12 -4.71
C ILE A 241 -0.75 -10.90 -5.47
N MET A 242 -0.90 -9.70 -4.90
CA MET A 242 -0.42 -8.46 -5.52
C MET A 242 1.12 -8.37 -5.56
N ASP A 243 1.81 -8.97 -4.59
CA ASP A 243 3.27 -8.85 -4.43
C ASP A 243 4.11 -9.89 -5.22
N ILE A 244 3.45 -10.84 -5.91
CA ILE A 244 4.09 -11.83 -6.80
C ILE A 244 4.57 -11.17 -8.09
#